data_AF-X6M9R1-F1
#
_entry.id   AF-X6M9R1-F1
#
_cell.length_a   1.000
_cell.length_b   1.000
_cell.length_c   1.000
_cell.angle_alpha   90.00
_cell.angle_beta   90.00
_cell.angle_gamma   90.00
#
_symmetry.space_group_name_H-M   'P 1'
#
loop_
_entity.id
_entity.type
_entity.pdbx_description
1 polymer ?
#
loop_
_entity_poly.entity_id
_entity_poly.type
_entity_poly.pdbx_seq_one_letter_code
_entity_poly.pdbx_strand_id
1 'polypeptide(L)'
;MEKAFFNRFEKQWISYCKLLPSSLTKKAGDFEKYLCDVYGISNQDLPYLFCGFNEDTIPSAISCTLPPESFSSTDNKNEELTQTEIDSLRQLFSPLLNPEKIVELNLHEHFNDNNPIKPTFLAFV
;
A
#
# COMPACT_ATOMS: atom_id res chain seq x y z
N MET A 1 -18.11 19.96 -26.72
CA MET A 1 -16.75 19.48 -27.09
C MET A 1 -16.80 19.03 -28.54
N GLU A 2 -16.09 19.70 -29.46
CA GLU A 2 -16.20 19.45 -30.91
C GLU A 2 -15.53 18.13 -31.34
N LYS A 3 -16.30 17.27 -32.03
CA LYS A 3 -15.82 15.99 -32.61
C LYS A 3 -14.57 16.15 -33.48
N ALA A 4 -14.40 17.31 -34.14
CA ALA A 4 -13.27 17.60 -35.02
C ALA A 4 -11.93 17.71 -34.27
N PHE A 5 -11.94 18.14 -33.01
CA PHE A 5 -10.72 18.23 -32.19
C PHE A 5 -10.21 16.83 -31.81
N PHE A 6 -11.11 15.96 -31.36
CA PHE A 6 -10.76 14.59 -30.96
C PHE A 6 -10.34 13.68 -32.11
N ASN A 7 -10.71 13.99 -33.35
CA ASN A 7 -10.31 13.20 -34.53
C ASN A 7 -8.87 13.50 -35.00
N ARG A 8 -8.21 14.52 -34.43
CA ARG A 8 -6.82 14.88 -34.75
C ARG A 8 -5.79 14.09 -33.94
N PHE A 9 -6.23 13.38 -32.90
CA PHE A 9 -5.36 12.62 -32.01
C PHE A 9 -5.64 11.13 -32.13
N GLU A 10 -4.58 10.33 -32.16
CA GLU A 10 -4.68 8.90 -31.91
C GLU A 10 -5.10 8.70 -30.45
N LYS A 11 -6.26 8.09 -30.24
CA LYS A 11 -6.82 7.89 -28.90
C LYS A 11 -6.31 6.58 -28.34
N GLN A 12 -5.45 6.65 -27.34
CA GLN A 12 -5.10 5.51 -26.52
C GLN A 12 -5.85 5.61 -25.19
N TRP A 13 -6.58 4.55 -24.83
CA TRP A 13 -7.26 4.48 -23.56
C TRP A 13 -6.27 3.97 -22.51
N ILE A 14 -5.65 4.91 -21.79
CA ILE A 14 -4.74 4.58 -20.69
C ILE A 14 -5.57 4.60 -19.41
N SER A 15 -5.73 3.44 -18.79
CA SER A 15 -6.33 3.29 -17.47
C SER A 15 -5.44 2.37 -16.67
N TYR A 16 -4.90 2.87 -15.55
CA TYR A 16 -4.07 2.08 -14.67
C TYR A 16 -4.84 0.85 -14.19
N CYS A 17 -6.05 1.02 -13.65
CA CYS A 17 -6.86 -0.08 -13.10
C CYS A 17 -7.22 -1.17 -14.12
N LYS A 18 -7.46 -0.84 -15.41
CA LYS A 18 -7.82 -1.82 -16.45
C LYS A 18 -6.62 -2.51 -17.10
N LEU A 19 -5.41 -2.02 -16.87
CA LEU A 19 -4.18 -2.49 -17.50
C LEU A 19 -3.18 -3.07 -16.48
N LEU A 20 -3.54 -3.13 -15.19
CA LEU A 20 -2.68 -3.76 -14.19
C LEU A 20 -2.49 -5.24 -14.56
N PRO A 21 -1.24 -5.71 -14.72
CA PRO A 21 -0.95 -7.13 -14.88
C PRO A 21 -1.53 -7.92 -13.70
N SER A 22 -2.03 -9.13 -13.92
CA SER A 22 -2.57 -9.97 -12.83
C SER A 22 -1.55 -10.20 -11.71
N SER A 23 -0.26 -10.25 -12.05
CA SER A 23 0.87 -10.33 -11.11
C SER A 23 0.94 -9.11 -10.18
N LEU A 24 0.69 -7.92 -10.70
CA LEU A 24 0.64 -6.68 -9.94
C LEU A 24 -0.55 -6.68 -8.96
N THR A 25 -1.73 -7.11 -9.42
CA THR A 25 -2.91 -7.23 -8.55
C THR A 25 -2.67 -8.20 -7.40
N LYS A 26 -2.00 -9.33 -7.67
CA LYS A 26 -1.62 -10.28 -6.63
C LYS A 26 -0.63 -9.68 -5.63
N LYS A 27 0.46 -9.06 -6.11
CA LYS A 27 1.42 -8.35 -5.24
C LYS A 27 0.76 -7.25 -4.42
N ALA A 28 -0.20 -6.53 -4.99
CA ALA A 28 -0.96 -5.52 -4.25
C ALA A 28 -1.76 -6.13 -3.08
N GLY A 29 -2.45 -7.24 -3.33
CA GLY A 29 -3.16 -7.97 -2.27
C GLY A 29 -2.22 -8.57 -1.21
N ASP A 30 -1.07 -9.10 -1.62
CA ASP A 30 -0.07 -9.65 -0.69
C ASP A 30 0.52 -8.55 0.20
N PHE A 31 0.83 -7.38 -0.37
CA PHE A 31 1.34 -6.23 0.40
C PHE A 31 0.27 -5.63 1.31
N GLU A 32 -0.97 -5.54 0.85
CA GLU A 32 -2.10 -5.07 1.67
C GLU A 32 -2.31 -5.97 2.88
N LYS A 33 -2.28 -7.29 2.69
CA LYS A 33 -2.33 -8.26 3.76
C LYS A 33 -1.14 -8.09 4.72
N TYR A 34 0.06 -7.91 4.19
CA TYR A 34 1.25 -7.62 5.01
C TYR A 34 1.06 -6.39 5.89
N LEU A 35 0.50 -5.29 5.37
CA LEU A 35 0.21 -4.10 6.17
C LEU A 35 -0.80 -4.41 7.27
N CYS A 36 -1.88 -5.11 6.95
CA CYS A 36 -2.89 -5.52 7.94
C CYS A 36 -2.28 -6.37 9.05
N ASP A 37 -1.45 -7.35 8.70
CA ASP A 37 -0.78 -8.25 9.64
C ASP A 37 0.24 -7.50 10.52
N VAL A 38 1.00 -6.55 9.96
CA VAL A 38 2.01 -5.75 10.69
C VAL A 38 1.38 -4.81 11.71
N TYR A 39 0.23 -4.22 11.39
CA TYR A 39 -0.44 -3.25 12.25
C TYR A 39 -1.59 -3.85 13.07
N GLY A 40 -1.89 -5.14 12.89
CA GLY A 40 -2.98 -5.82 13.61
C GLY A 40 -4.37 -5.27 13.29
N ILE A 41 -4.57 -4.78 12.06
CA ILE A 41 -5.81 -4.09 11.64
C ILE A 41 -6.53 -4.81 10.51
N SER A 42 -7.77 -4.39 10.24
CA SER A 42 -8.47 -4.82 9.04
C SER A 42 -8.11 -3.92 7.85
N ASN A 43 -8.35 -4.41 6.63
CA ASN A 43 -8.17 -3.64 5.40
C ASN A 43 -8.94 -2.30 5.43
N GLN A 44 -10.14 -2.30 6.02
CA GLN A 44 -10.98 -1.10 6.13
C GLN A 44 -10.34 0.00 6.99
N ASP A 45 -9.34 -0.33 7.79
CA ASP A 45 -8.64 0.60 8.67
C ASP A 45 -7.44 1.29 8.00
N LEU A 46 -6.97 0.77 6.86
CA LEU A 46 -5.82 1.32 6.11
C LEU A 46 -5.99 2.81 5.72
N PRO A 47 -7.18 3.27 5.26
CA PRO A 47 -7.42 4.70 4.99
C PRO A 47 -7.28 5.61 6.20
N TYR A 48 -7.48 5.09 7.42
CA TYR A 48 -7.32 5.88 8.64
C TYR A 48 -5.88 5.84 9.15
N LEU A 49 -5.18 4.73 8.94
CA LEU A 49 -3.78 4.56 9.31
C LEU A 49 -2.86 5.37 8.39
N PHE A 50 -3.12 5.41 7.08
CA PHE A 50 -2.29 6.10 6.10
C PHE A 50 -3.01 7.31 5.51
N CYS A 51 -2.45 8.50 5.70
CA CYS A 51 -3.00 9.74 5.20
C CYS A 51 -3.09 9.73 3.66
N GLY A 52 -4.30 9.95 3.12
CA GLY A 52 -4.56 10.00 1.68
C GLY A 52 -4.64 8.63 1.00
N PHE A 53 -4.63 7.53 1.77
CA PHE A 53 -4.72 6.18 1.23
C PHE A 53 -6.07 5.92 0.55
N ASN A 54 -6.01 5.25 -0.60
CA ASN A 54 -7.13 4.85 -1.44
C ASN A 54 -6.81 3.54 -2.18
N GLU A 55 -7.76 3.04 -2.96
CA GLU A 55 -7.66 1.77 -3.71
C GLU A 55 -6.47 1.73 -4.68
N ASP A 56 -6.04 2.88 -5.21
CA ASP A 56 -4.92 2.99 -6.15
C ASP A 56 -3.56 3.15 -5.46
N THR A 57 -3.52 3.36 -4.13
CA THR A 57 -2.30 3.71 -3.40
C THR A 57 -1.26 2.59 -3.45
N ILE A 58 -1.66 1.35 -3.15
CA ILE A 58 -0.75 0.20 -3.19
C ILE A 58 -0.32 -0.13 -4.63
N PRO A 59 -1.23 -0.27 -5.62
CA PRO A 59 -0.83 -0.49 -7.01
C PRO A 59 0.12 0.60 -7.56
N SER A 60 -0.12 1.86 -7.19
CA SER A 60 0.74 2.98 -7.59
C SER A 60 2.12 2.87 -6.93
N ALA A 61 2.18 2.60 -5.62
CA ALA A 61 3.43 2.38 -4.91
C ALA A 61 4.26 1.26 -5.53
N ILE A 62 3.64 0.11 -5.81
CA ILE A 62 4.31 -1.03 -6.43
C ILE A 62 4.83 -0.67 -7.83
N SER A 63 4.02 0.03 -8.64
CA SER A 63 4.42 0.47 -9.98
C SER A 63 5.56 1.49 -9.96
N CYS A 64 5.67 2.30 -8.90
CA CYS A 64 6.73 3.29 -8.74
C CYS A 64 8.02 2.69 -8.17
N THR A 65 7.93 1.68 -7.31
CA THR A 65 9.08 1.11 -6.59
C THR A 65 9.69 -0.07 -7.33
N LEU A 66 8.88 -0.90 -7.98
CA LEU A 66 9.36 -2.15 -8.60
C LEU A 66 9.63 -1.98 -10.09
N PRO A 67 10.67 -2.68 -10.61
CA PRO A 67 11.01 -2.62 -12.03
C PRO A 67 9.90 -3.25 -12.89
N PRO A 68 9.59 -2.73 -14.09
CA PRO A 68 8.55 -3.26 -14.97
C PRO A 68 8.67 -4.77 -15.28
N GLU A 69 9.91 -5.27 -15.32
CA GLU A 69 10.25 -6.67 -15.57
C GLU A 69 9.72 -7.61 -14.47
N SER A 70 9.47 -7.08 -13.26
CA SER A 70 8.88 -7.82 -12.14
C SER A 70 7.41 -8.22 -12.39
N PHE A 71 6.75 -7.57 -13.36
CA PHE A 71 5.34 -7.82 -13.66
C PHE A 71 5.13 -8.71 -14.89
N SER A 72 6.17 -8.93 -15.70
CA SER A 72 6.06 -9.59 -17.01
C SER A 72 6.38 -11.09 -17.02
N SER A 73 6.80 -11.69 -15.90
CA SER A 73 7.21 -13.10 -15.90
C SER A 73 6.00 -14.05 -15.91
N THR A 74 5.86 -14.84 -16.98
CA THR A 74 5.04 -16.06 -17.05
C THR A 74 5.58 -17.21 -16.20
N ASP A 75 6.75 -17.06 -15.60
CA ASP A 75 7.31 -18.02 -14.65
C ASP A 75 6.72 -17.77 -13.26
N ASN A 76 5.89 -18.71 -12.78
CA ASN A 76 5.23 -18.77 -11.47
C ASN A 76 6.12 -18.53 -10.23
N LYS A 77 7.43 -18.32 -10.38
CA LYS A 77 8.39 -18.21 -9.27
C LYS A 77 8.58 -16.79 -8.72
N ASN A 78 8.12 -15.75 -9.42
CA ASN A 78 8.31 -14.34 -9.02
C ASN A 78 7.02 -13.62 -8.58
N GLU A 79 5.94 -14.37 -8.34
CA GLU A 79 4.64 -13.77 -8.02
C GLU A 79 4.57 -13.17 -6.61
N GLU A 80 5.31 -13.70 -5.65
CA GLU A 80 5.31 -13.22 -4.27
C GLU A 80 6.26 -12.01 -4.11
N LEU A 81 5.95 -11.14 -3.15
CA LEU A 81 6.80 -10.03 -2.78
C LEU A 81 8.04 -10.53 -2.05
N THR A 82 9.22 -10.18 -2.55
CA THR A 82 10.48 -10.47 -1.84
C THR A 82 10.63 -9.53 -0.64
N GLN A 83 11.38 -9.94 0.39
CA GLN A 83 11.59 -9.11 1.58
C GLN A 83 12.15 -7.72 1.24
N THR A 84 13.06 -7.63 0.26
CA THR A 84 13.63 -6.36 -0.20
C THR A 84 12.60 -5.43 -0.84
N GLU A 85 11.62 -6.00 -1.56
CA GLU A 85 10.51 -5.25 -2.15
C GLU A 85 9.56 -4.74 -1.06
N ILE A 86 9.25 -5.60 -0.07
CA ILE A 86 8.44 -5.24 1.10
C ILE A 86 9.10 -4.09 1.88
N ASP A 87 10.40 -4.17 2.15
CA ASP A 87 11.13 -3.15 2.89
C ASP A 87 11.12 -1.80 2.15
N SER A 88 11.29 -1.84 0.82
CA SER A 88 11.26 -0.64 -0.03
C SER A 88 9.87 0.01 -0.04
N LEU A 89 8.80 -0.79 -0.16
CA LEU A 89 7.43 -0.29 -0.07
C LEU A 89 7.12 0.25 1.32
N ARG A 90 7.53 -0.45 2.39
CA ARG A 90 7.33 0.03 3.77
C ARG A 90 8.00 1.37 4.00
N GLN A 91 9.20 1.60 3.45
CA GLN A 91 9.86 2.91 3.51
C GLN A 91 9.05 4.00 2.81
N LEU A 92 8.42 3.68 1.68
CA LEU A 92 7.55 4.62 0.96
C LEU A 92 6.27 4.97 1.75
N PHE A 93 5.74 4.01 2.51
CA PHE A 93 4.52 4.20 3.31
C PHE A 93 4.78 4.88 4.67
N SER A 94 6.00 4.79 5.21
CA SER A 94 6.34 5.34 6.52
C SER A 94 5.94 6.81 6.73
N PRO A 95 6.17 7.74 5.78
CA PRO A 95 5.79 9.14 5.93
C PRO A 95 4.28 9.40 5.90
N LEU A 96 3.48 8.44 5.42
CA LEU A 96 2.03 8.57 5.32
C LEU A 96 1.32 8.15 6.62
N LEU A 97 2.05 7.55 7.55
CA LEU A 97 1.48 7.06 8.79
C LEU A 97 0.85 8.19 9.62
N ASN A 98 -0.38 7.96 10.06
CA ASN A 98 -1.09 8.84 10.96
C ASN A 98 -0.61 8.57 12.40
N PRO A 99 0.10 9.52 13.04
CA PRO A 99 0.66 9.31 14.37
C PRO A 99 -0.42 9.08 15.44
N GLU A 100 -1.60 9.70 15.29
CA GLU A 100 -2.70 9.52 16.22
C GLU A 100 -3.18 8.06 16.22
N LYS A 101 -3.37 7.49 15.03
CA LYS A 101 -3.80 6.09 14.87
C LYS A 101 -2.75 5.08 15.32
N ILE A 102 -1.47 5.36 15.11
CA ILE A 102 -0.40 4.50 15.65
C ILE A 102 -0.48 4.46 17.17
N VAL A 103 -0.63 5.60 17.84
CA VAL A 103 -0.72 5.65 19.30
C VAL A 103 -1.96 4.89 19.78
N GLU A 104 -3.10 5.06 19.13
CA GLU A 104 -4.34 4.32 19.43
C GLU A 104 -4.13 2.80 19.34
N LEU A 105 -3.50 2.30 18.26
CA LEU A 105 -3.20 0.88 18.08
C LEU A 105 -2.29 0.34 19.19
N ASN A 106 -1.22 1.05 19.52
CA ASN A 106 -0.29 0.66 20.59
C ASN A 106 -0.98 0.65 21.96
N LEU A 107 -1.86 1.62 22.23
CA LEU A 107 -2.63 1.64 23.47
C LEU A 107 -3.56 0.42 23.54
N HIS A 108 -4.27 0.08 22.47
CA HIS A 108 -5.15 -1.09 22.45
C HIS A 108 -4.41 -2.42 22.63
N GLU A 109 -3.22 -2.59 22.06
CA GLU A 109 -2.36 -3.75 22.35
C GLU A 109 -1.94 -3.79 23.82
N HIS A 110 -1.54 -2.66 24.40
CA HIS A 110 -1.09 -2.60 25.79
C HIS A 110 -2.21 -2.72 26.83
N PHE A 111 -3.45 -2.37 26.50
CA PHE A 111 -4.60 -2.48 27.42
C PHE A 111 -5.31 -3.83 27.38
N ASN A 112 -4.89 -4.76 26.51
CA ASN A 112 -5.48 -6.09 26.44
C ASN A 112 -5.04 -7.04 27.56
N ASP A 113 -4.15 -6.61 28.47
CA ASP A 113 -3.75 -7.37 29.66
C ASP A 113 -3.68 -6.49 30.91
N ASN A 114 -4.73 -6.55 31.76
CA ASN A 114 -4.82 -6.37 33.24
C ASN A 114 -3.79 -5.54 34.06
N ASN A 115 -2.97 -4.66 33.48
CA ASN A 115 -1.95 -3.91 34.22
C ASN A 115 -1.91 -2.44 33.77
N PRO A 116 -2.05 -1.48 34.70
CA PRO A 116 -1.94 -0.07 34.37
C PRO A 116 -0.46 0.31 34.31
N ILE A 117 0.07 0.67 33.13
CA ILE A 117 1.42 1.27 33.04
C ILE A 117 1.41 2.59 32.27
N LYS A 118 2.16 3.52 32.87
CA LYS A 118 2.34 4.94 32.53
C LYS A 118 2.80 5.17 31.09
N PRO A 119 2.28 6.24 30.43
CA PRO A 119 2.70 6.60 29.09
C PRO A 119 4.13 7.12 29.12
N THR A 120 5.05 6.39 28.49
CA THR A 120 6.35 6.94 28.10
C THR A 120 6.20 7.34 26.64
N PHE A 121 6.11 8.64 26.40
CA PHE A 121 6.10 9.20 25.05
C PHE A 121 7.34 8.71 24.30
N LEU A 122 7.14 7.91 23.25
CA LEU A 122 8.19 7.57 22.30
C LEU A 122 8.42 8.80 21.42
N ALA A 123 9.58 9.44 21.58
CA ALA A 123 10.05 10.45 20.64
C ALA A 123 10.45 9.75 19.34
N PHE A 124 9.72 10.05 18.26
CA PHE A 124 10.14 9.68 16.91
C PHE A 124 11.36 10.53 16.55
N VAL A 125 12.49 9.87 16.24
CA VAL A 125 13.76 10.47 15.76
C VAL A 125 13.81 10.37 14.25
#